data_AF-A0AAV0L9M7-F1
#
_entry.id   AF-A0AAV0L9M7-F1
#
_cell.length_a   1.000
_cell.length_b   1.000
_cell.length_c   1.000
_cell.angle_alpha   90.00
_cell.angle_beta   90.00
_cell.angle_gamma   90.00
#
_symmetry.space_group_name_H-M   'P 1'
#
loop_
_entity.id
_entity.type
_entity.pdbx_description
1 polymer ?
#
loop_
_entity_poly.entity_id
_entity_poly.type
_entity_poly.pdbx_seq_one_letter_code
_entity_poly.pdbx_strand_id
1 'polypeptide(L)'
;MMQHLDMALLSAFVERWQPDTNTFHMPFGEISILLHDVHHILRIPVDGELMGDEASQDTLKSDMGGLVRLSVDAQVGGKWKSKWYDNGAMHAEGLLVRGGELKIKEMEVQCYLFVLLGSTLFVDKSRDRLRPAINLFLKDHRRLADYAWGAGALAYLYRQLGVATRAGPPIAVHQWLNRR
;
A
#
# COMPACT_ATOMS: atom_id res chain seq x y z
N MET A 1 2.90 7.11 12.85
CA MET A 1 2.10 8.05 12.05
C MET A 1 0.66 7.52 12.05
N MET A 2 -0.37 8.33 12.30
CA MET A 2 -1.79 7.97 12.59
C MET A 2 -2.14 7.65 14.06
N GLN A 3 -2.10 8.66 14.95
CA GLN A 3 -2.54 8.52 16.35
C GLN A 3 -4.01 8.89 16.61
N HIS A 4 -4.79 9.21 15.57
CA HIS A 4 -6.19 9.62 15.73
C HIS A 4 -7.05 9.19 14.54
N LEU A 5 -7.22 7.89 14.37
CA LEU A 5 -8.09 7.34 13.34
C LEU A 5 -9.37 6.85 13.99
N ASP A 6 -10.51 7.42 13.60
CA ASP A 6 -11.81 7.01 14.10
C ASP A 6 -12.18 5.65 13.48
N MET A 7 -11.95 4.60 14.26
CA MET A 7 -12.20 3.23 13.84
C MET A 7 -13.68 2.94 13.64
N ALA A 8 -14.58 3.66 14.33
CA ALA A 8 -16.01 3.50 14.13
C ALA A 8 -16.43 4.09 12.78
N LEU A 9 -15.90 5.26 12.42
CA LEU A 9 -16.11 5.87 11.11
C LEU A 9 -15.62 4.97 9.98
N LEU A 10 -14.40 4.42 10.11
CA LEU A 10 -13.85 3.50 9.11
C LEU A 10 -14.66 2.21 8.97
N SER A 11 -15.10 1.61 10.09
CA SER A 11 -15.96 0.43 10.03
C SER A 11 -17.27 0.73 9.30
N ALA A 12 -17.88 1.88 9.56
CA ALA A 12 -19.11 2.28 8.89
C ALA A 12 -18.94 2.42 7.36
N PHE A 13 -17.80 2.91 6.88
CA PHE A 13 -17.50 2.93 5.45
C PHE A 13 -17.28 1.54 4.87
N VAL A 14 -16.54 0.68 5.58
CA VAL A 14 -16.31 -0.71 5.16
C VAL A 14 -17.62 -1.50 5.07
N GLU A 15 -18.52 -1.35 6.04
CA GLU A 15 -19.82 -2.03 6.06
C GLU A 15 -20.75 -1.58 4.93
N ARG A 16 -20.57 -0.36 4.42
CA ARG A 16 -21.40 0.22 3.35
C ARG A 16 -20.81 0.03 1.96
N TRP A 17 -19.61 -0.55 1.86
CA TRP A 17 -18.96 -0.77 0.57
C TRP A 17 -19.57 -1.97 -0.16
N GLN A 18 -19.98 -1.76 -1.40
CA GLN A 18 -20.43 -2.81 -2.31
C GLN A 18 -19.31 -3.17 -3.30
N PRO A 19 -18.60 -4.30 -3.09
CA PRO A 19 -17.46 -4.67 -3.93
C PRO A 19 -17.83 -4.95 -5.39
N ASP A 20 -19.07 -5.34 -5.71
CA ASP A 20 -19.46 -5.69 -7.07
C ASP A 20 -19.64 -4.45 -7.97
N THR A 21 -20.07 -3.33 -7.38
CA THR A 21 -20.31 -2.06 -8.10
C THR A 21 -19.25 -1.00 -7.83
N ASN A 22 -18.35 -1.23 -6.86
CA ASN A 22 -17.38 -0.25 -6.35
C ASN A 22 -18.05 1.06 -5.89
N THR A 23 -19.15 0.93 -5.14
CA THR A 23 -19.94 2.04 -4.60
C THR A 23 -20.08 1.90 -3.09
N PHE A 24 -20.27 3.04 -2.40
CA PHE A 24 -20.76 3.09 -1.03
C PHE A 24 -22.28 3.27 -1.03
N HIS A 25 -23.00 2.44 -0.29
CA HIS A 25 -24.43 2.62 -0.02
C HIS A 25 -24.62 3.54 1.20
N MET A 26 -24.95 4.80 0.94
CA MET A 26 -25.21 5.80 1.97
C MET A 26 -26.72 6.04 2.14
N PRO A 27 -27.18 6.58 3.29
CA PRO A 27 -28.60 6.88 3.51
C PRO A 27 -29.22 7.83 2.48
N PHE A 28 -28.36 8.57 1.76
CA PHE A 28 -28.74 9.56 0.75
C PHE A 28 -28.40 9.12 -0.68
N GLY A 29 -28.05 7.84 -0.90
CA GLY A 29 -27.79 7.27 -2.23
C GLY A 29 -26.45 6.56 -2.34
N GLU A 30 -26.13 6.13 -3.55
CA GLU A 30 -24.86 5.49 -3.88
C GLU A 30 -23.78 6.52 -4.20
N ILE A 31 -22.55 6.29 -3.73
CA ILE A 31 -21.40 7.15 -3.99
C ILE A 31 -20.21 6.30 -4.44
N SER A 32 -19.58 6.67 -5.55
CA SER A 32 -18.30 6.11 -5.97
C SER A 32 -17.21 7.17 -5.94
N ILE A 33 -16.00 6.77 -5.57
CA ILE A 33 -14.80 7.60 -5.70
C ILE A 33 -14.30 7.44 -7.12
N LEU A 34 -14.30 8.47 -7.95
CA LEU A 34 -13.89 8.38 -9.36
C LEU A 34 -12.44 8.82 -9.56
N LEU A 35 -11.87 8.51 -10.74
CA LEU A 35 -10.54 9.03 -11.13
C LEU A 35 -10.49 10.56 -11.11
N HIS A 36 -11.59 11.23 -11.47
CA HIS A 36 -11.72 12.68 -11.35
C HIS A 36 -11.49 13.13 -9.90
N ASP A 37 -12.12 12.48 -8.92
CA ASP A 37 -11.96 12.83 -7.50
C ASP A 37 -10.51 12.62 -7.05
N VAL A 38 -9.89 11.52 -7.47
CA VAL A 38 -8.48 11.23 -7.18
C VAL A 38 -7.57 12.31 -7.76
N HIS A 39 -7.79 12.71 -9.01
CA HIS A 39 -7.02 13.77 -9.66
C HIS A 39 -7.18 15.10 -8.92
N HIS A 40 -8.40 15.49 -8.55
CA HIS A 40 -8.68 16.79 -7.94
C HIS A 40 -8.25 16.87 -6.46
N ILE A 41 -8.42 15.80 -5.70
CA ILE A 41 -8.09 15.74 -4.27
C ILE A 41 -6.59 15.51 -4.06
N LEU A 42 -6.00 14.51 -4.74
CA LEU A 42 -4.61 14.10 -4.51
C LEU A 42 -3.62 14.79 -5.46
N ARG A 43 -4.09 15.39 -6.55
CA ARG A 43 -3.25 16.06 -7.56
C ARG A 43 -2.16 15.16 -8.14
N ILE A 44 -2.45 13.87 -8.27
CA ILE A 44 -1.57 12.87 -8.89
C ILE A 44 -2.05 12.48 -10.30
N PRO A 45 -1.15 12.02 -11.19
CA PRO A 45 -1.52 11.58 -12.55
C PRO A 45 -2.49 10.40 -12.50
N VAL A 46 -3.60 10.50 -13.22
CA VAL A 46 -4.59 9.40 -13.36
C VAL A 46 -4.44 8.64 -14.68
N ASP A 47 -3.77 9.25 -15.65
CA ASP A 47 -3.41 8.66 -16.94
C ASP A 47 -1.91 8.40 -17.00
N GLY A 48 -1.48 7.50 -17.86
CA GLY A 48 -0.08 7.12 -18.02
C GLY A 48 0.09 5.61 -18.19
N GLU A 49 1.33 5.15 -18.02
CA GLU A 49 1.63 3.72 -18.05
C GLU A 49 0.94 2.99 -16.90
N LEU A 50 0.33 1.85 -17.24
CA LEU A 50 -0.40 1.03 -16.29
C LEU A 50 0.55 0.46 -15.24
N MET A 51 0.09 0.49 -13.99
CA MET A 51 0.75 -0.19 -12.88
C MET A 51 0.50 -1.69 -12.97
N GLY A 52 1.23 -2.37 -13.85
CA GLY A 52 1.13 -3.82 -13.97
C GLY A 52 2.29 -4.40 -14.76
N ASP A 53 3.14 -5.15 -14.08
CA ASP A 53 3.62 -6.39 -14.66
C ASP A 53 3.01 -7.52 -13.83
N GLU A 54 2.61 -8.62 -14.46
CA GLU A 54 2.19 -9.87 -13.82
C GLU A 54 3.41 -10.57 -13.19
N ALA A 55 4.29 -9.79 -12.56
CA ALA A 55 5.50 -10.26 -11.94
C ALA A 55 5.13 -11.21 -10.81
N SER A 56 5.68 -12.42 -10.88
CA SER A 56 5.54 -13.40 -9.80
C SER A 56 6.01 -12.81 -8.48
N GLN A 57 5.49 -13.33 -7.36
CA GLN A 57 5.96 -12.96 -6.01
C GLN A 57 7.48 -13.06 -5.88
N ASP A 58 8.09 -14.05 -6.54
CA ASP A 58 9.54 -14.27 -6.51
C ASP A 58 10.30 -13.22 -7.33
N THR A 59 9.76 -12.80 -8.48
CA THR A 59 10.28 -11.66 -9.25
C THR A 59 10.24 -10.38 -8.43
N LEU A 60 9.11 -10.10 -7.79
CA LEU A 60 8.94 -8.92 -6.93
C LEU A 60 9.91 -8.91 -5.74
N LYS A 61 10.13 -10.07 -5.12
CA LYS A 61 11.11 -10.25 -4.04
C LYS A 61 12.53 -10.03 -4.53
N SER A 62 12.89 -10.64 -5.67
CA SER A 62 14.21 -10.49 -6.29
C SER A 62 14.51 -9.04 -6.64
N ASP A 63 13.54 -8.36 -7.25
CA ASP A 63 13.62 -6.94 -7.59
C ASP A 63 13.79 -6.06 -6.34
N MET A 64 13.13 -6.42 -5.24
CA MET A 64 13.20 -5.69 -3.97
C MET A 64 14.55 -5.94 -3.29
N GLY A 65 15.06 -7.17 -3.37
CA GLY A 65 16.44 -7.50 -3.01
C GLY A 65 17.45 -6.65 -3.80
N GLY A 66 17.26 -6.50 -5.11
CA GLY A 66 18.08 -5.65 -5.96
C GLY A 66 18.08 -4.18 -5.54
N LEU A 67 16.90 -3.59 -5.30
CA LEU A 67 16.74 -2.20 -4.88
C LEU A 67 17.46 -1.92 -3.56
N VAL A 68 17.39 -2.86 -2.62
CA VAL A 68 17.90 -2.71 -1.25
C VAL A 68 19.32 -3.30 -1.10
N ARG A 69 19.88 -3.83 -2.19
CA ARG A 69 21.15 -4.59 -2.24
C ARG A 69 21.20 -5.67 -1.16
N LEU A 70 20.13 -6.45 -1.09
CA LEU A 70 20.00 -7.64 -0.28
C LEU A 70 19.87 -8.84 -1.22
N SER A 71 20.73 -9.84 -1.04
CA SER A 71 20.47 -11.13 -1.68
C SER A 71 19.27 -11.76 -0.97
N VAL A 72 18.33 -12.27 -1.78
CA VAL A 72 17.14 -13.01 -1.33
C VAL A 72 17.53 -14.18 -0.40
N ASP A 73 18.78 -14.67 -0.54
CA ASP A 73 19.32 -15.83 0.18
C ASP A 73 20.45 -15.49 1.17
N ALA A 74 20.82 -14.21 1.34
CA ALA A 74 21.92 -13.87 2.23
C ALA A 74 21.52 -13.95 3.71
N GLN A 75 21.66 -15.15 4.28
CA GLN A 75 22.01 -15.32 5.69
C GLN A 75 23.39 -14.67 5.94
N VAL A 76 23.43 -13.35 6.08
CA VAL A 76 24.60 -12.70 6.67
C VAL A 76 24.54 -12.92 8.17
N GLY A 77 25.55 -13.63 8.67
CA GLY A 77 25.71 -13.97 10.09
C GLY A 77 25.31 -12.84 11.03
N GLY A 78 24.35 -13.14 11.90
CA GLY A 78 24.27 -12.54 13.23
C GLY A 78 23.33 -11.35 13.47
N LYS A 79 22.93 -10.53 12.49
CA LYS A 79 22.12 -9.30 12.80
C LYS A 79 21.02 -8.87 11.81
N TRP A 80 20.58 -9.73 10.88
CA TRP A 80 19.55 -9.36 9.87
C TRP A 80 18.21 -10.12 9.98
N LYS A 81 18.07 -11.03 10.96
CA LYS A 81 16.84 -11.80 11.17
C LYS A 81 15.74 -10.93 11.81
N SER A 82 14.96 -10.16 11.04
CA SER A 82 13.54 -9.82 11.34
C SER A 82 12.96 -8.59 10.63
N LYS A 83 13.20 -8.33 9.33
CA LYS A 83 12.45 -7.24 8.65
C LYS A 83 11.77 -7.59 7.32
N TRP A 84 11.89 -8.83 6.86
CA TRP A 84 11.22 -9.33 5.66
C TRP A 84 10.27 -10.46 6.04
N TYR A 85 9.09 -10.47 5.45
CA TYR A 85 8.11 -11.53 5.62
C TYR A 85 8.22 -12.55 4.49
N ASP A 86 7.69 -13.76 4.67
CA ASP A 86 7.73 -14.83 3.65
C ASP A 86 7.06 -14.41 2.32
N ASN A 87 6.19 -13.39 2.35
CA ASN A 87 5.55 -12.78 1.18
C ASN A 87 6.34 -11.58 0.61
N GLY A 88 7.60 -11.39 1.03
CA GLY A 88 8.48 -10.31 0.61
C GLY A 88 8.19 -8.94 1.22
N ALA A 89 7.14 -8.79 2.03
CA ALA A 89 6.84 -7.49 2.65
C ALA A 89 7.98 -7.03 3.57
N MET A 90 8.16 -5.72 3.68
CA MET A 90 9.22 -5.11 4.49
C MET A 90 8.67 -4.14 5.52
N HIS A 91 9.34 -4.01 6.67
CA HIS A 91 9.07 -2.91 7.59
C HIS A 91 9.51 -1.56 7.00
N ALA A 92 8.63 -0.56 7.04
CA ALA A 92 8.92 0.79 6.56
C ALA A 92 10.19 1.39 7.20
N GLU A 93 10.33 1.28 8.53
CA GLU A 93 11.51 1.75 9.25
C GLU A 93 12.78 0.98 8.85
N GLY A 94 12.65 -0.32 8.58
CA GLY A 94 13.76 -1.13 8.07
C GLY A 94 14.31 -0.62 6.76
N LEU A 95 13.42 -0.23 5.85
CA LEU A 95 13.78 0.26 4.54
C LEU A 95 14.46 1.63 4.63
N LEU A 96 13.96 2.55 5.47
CA LEU A 96 14.60 3.86 5.69
C LEU A 96 16.01 3.74 6.28
N VAL A 97 16.17 2.93 7.34
CA VAL A 97 17.49 2.71 7.96
C VAL A 97 18.46 2.13 6.93
N ARG A 98 18.01 1.14 6.16
CA ARG A 98 18.84 0.52 5.14
C ARG A 98 19.23 1.49 4.01
N GLY A 99 18.31 2.33 3.55
CA GLY A 99 18.60 3.37 2.57
C GLY A 99 19.75 4.27 3.03
N GLY A 100 19.73 4.71 4.29
CA GLY A 100 20.81 5.51 4.88
C GLY A 100 22.13 4.77 5.05
N GLU A 101 22.11 3.46 5.36
CA GLU A 101 23.32 2.64 5.51
C GLU A 101 24.08 2.43 4.18
N LEU A 102 23.36 2.40 3.06
CA LEU A 102 23.95 2.14 1.75
C LEU A 102 24.89 3.28 1.29
N LYS A 103 24.75 4.49 1.87
CA LYS A 103 25.50 5.71 1.51
C LYS A 103 25.48 6.02 0.01
N ILE A 104 24.44 5.58 -0.69
CA ILE A 104 24.17 5.85 -2.09
C ILE A 104 22.88 6.67 -2.14
N LYS A 105 22.99 7.95 -2.53
CA LYS A 105 21.89 8.92 -2.44
C LYS A 105 20.65 8.48 -3.22
N GLU A 106 20.87 7.92 -4.41
CA GLU A 106 19.79 7.45 -5.27
C GLU A 106 18.97 6.35 -4.58
N MET A 107 19.63 5.42 -3.89
CA MET A 107 18.97 4.32 -3.17
C MET A 107 18.28 4.80 -1.89
N GLU A 108 18.85 5.78 -1.20
CA GLU A 108 18.22 6.42 -0.05
C GLU A 108 16.90 7.09 -0.46
N VAL A 109 16.90 7.83 -1.58
CA VAL A 109 15.68 8.44 -2.14
C VAL A 109 14.69 7.37 -2.58
N GLN A 110 15.12 6.29 -3.23
CA GLN A 110 14.23 5.19 -3.62
C GLN A 110 13.56 4.52 -2.41
N CYS A 111 14.32 4.27 -1.34
CA CYS A 111 13.79 3.72 -0.09
C CYS A 111 12.76 4.68 0.54
N TYR A 112 13.06 5.98 0.56
CA TYR A 112 12.15 7.00 1.06
C TYR A 112 10.86 7.07 0.24
N LEU A 113 10.95 7.11 -1.09
CA LEU A 113 9.79 7.15 -1.99
C LEU A 113 8.93 5.89 -1.86
N PHE A 114 9.56 4.73 -1.71
CA PHE A 114 8.85 3.47 -1.46
C PHE A 114 8.02 3.54 -0.18
N VAL A 115 8.63 4.03 0.90
CA VAL A 115 7.94 4.21 2.18
C VAL A 115 6.83 5.23 2.07
N LEU A 116 7.08 6.37 1.43
CA LEU A 116 6.10 7.43 1.24
C LEU A 116 4.88 6.90 0.46
N LEU A 117 5.09 6.32 -0.72
CA LEU A 117 4.00 5.83 -1.58
C LEU A 117 3.25 4.66 -0.92
N GLY A 118 3.96 3.72 -0.29
CA GLY A 118 3.32 2.59 0.37
C GLY A 118 2.56 2.94 1.65
N SER A 119 2.95 4.01 2.34
CA SER A 119 2.26 4.51 3.53
C SER A 119 1.17 5.55 3.24
N THR A 120 1.04 6.00 1.99
CA THR A 120 0.05 7.03 1.60
C THR A 120 -0.96 6.52 0.56
N LEU A 121 -0.50 5.89 -0.52
CA LEU A 121 -1.35 5.48 -1.64
C LEU A 121 -1.73 3.99 -1.58
N PHE A 122 -0.85 3.16 -1.03
CA PHE A 122 -1.02 1.69 -1.03
C PHE A 122 -1.09 1.09 0.37
N VAL A 123 -1.75 1.80 1.27
CA VAL A 123 -1.89 1.40 2.69
C VAL A 123 -2.75 0.13 2.80
N ASP A 124 -2.25 -0.90 3.48
CA ASP A 124 -3.07 -2.04 3.88
C ASP A 124 -3.29 -2.06 5.40
N LYS A 125 -3.93 -3.14 5.89
CA LYS A 125 -4.13 -3.37 7.33
C LYS A 125 -2.81 -3.51 8.10
N SER A 126 -1.68 -3.63 7.40
CA SER A 126 -0.40 -3.75 8.03
C SER A 126 0.08 -2.38 8.49
N ARG A 127 0.14 -2.23 9.81
CA ARG A 127 0.49 -0.98 10.48
C ARG A 127 1.85 -0.41 10.03
N ASP A 128 2.77 -1.28 9.63
CA ASP A 128 4.16 -0.91 9.36
C ASP A 128 4.81 -1.70 8.22
N ARG A 129 4.07 -2.57 7.51
CA ARG A 129 4.63 -3.39 6.42
C ARG A 129 4.24 -2.83 5.06
N LEU A 130 5.20 -2.84 4.16
CA LEU A 130 5.07 -2.37 2.80
C LEU A 130 5.21 -3.57 1.86
N ARG A 131 4.26 -3.71 0.92
CA ARG A 131 4.25 -4.84 -0.01
C ARG A 131 5.20 -4.63 -1.19
N PRO A 132 5.85 -5.70 -1.70
CA PRO A 132 6.77 -5.61 -2.83
C PRO A 132 6.16 -5.08 -4.13
N ALA A 133 4.85 -5.21 -4.32
CA ALA A 133 4.18 -4.83 -5.57
C ALA A 133 4.37 -3.34 -5.94
N ILE A 134 4.65 -2.48 -4.97
CA ILE A 134 4.93 -1.04 -5.19
C ILE A 134 6.31 -0.85 -5.86
N ASN A 135 7.20 -1.84 -5.77
CA ASN A 135 8.58 -1.77 -6.24
C ASN A 135 8.72 -1.69 -7.75
N LEU A 136 7.82 -2.34 -8.49
CA LEU A 136 7.87 -2.41 -9.95
C LEU A 136 8.03 -1.02 -10.59
N PHE A 137 7.57 0.02 -9.89
CA PHE A 137 7.47 1.39 -10.38
C PHE A 137 8.61 2.31 -9.90
N LEU A 138 9.43 1.87 -8.95
CA LEU A 138 10.52 2.68 -8.34
C LEU A 138 11.92 2.30 -8.84
N LYS A 139 12.03 1.25 -9.65
CA LYS A 139 13.28 0.86 -10.33
C LYS A 139 13.86 2.01 -11.16
N ASP A 140 13.01 2.70 -11.91
CA ASP A 140 13.39 3.91 -12.64
C ASP A 140 12.62 5.13 -12.09
N HIS A 141 13.24 5.79 -11.11
CA HIS A 141 12.67 6.99 -10.49
C HIS A 141 12.47 8.15 -11.48
N ARG A 142 13.08 8.10 -12.67
CA ARG A 142 12.93 9.15 -13.70
C ARG A 142 11.60 9.07 -14.42
N ARG A 143 10.96 7.90 -14.40
CA ARG A 143 9.66 7.63 -15.03
C ARG A 143 8.48 7.75 -14.08
N LEU A 144 8.72 8.21 -12.84
CA LEU A 144 7.66 8.34 -11.84
C LEU A 144 6.53 9.25 -12.32
N ALA A 145 6.80 10.25 -13.15
CA ALA A 145 5.76 11.13 -13.66
C ALA A 145 4.86 10.45 -14.74
N ASP A 146 5.34 9.38 -15.35
CA ASP A 146 4.70 8.75 -16.51
C ASP A 146 3.68 7.68 -16.10
N TYR A 147 3.68 7.24 -14.84
CA TYR A 147 2.76 6.23 -14.34
C TYR A 147 1.42 6.82 -13.90
N ALA A 148 0.36 6.07 -14.17
CA ALA A 148 -1.01 6.38 -13.76
C ALA A 148 -1.24 6.16 -12.24
N TRP A 149 -0.48 6.85 -11.36
CA TRP A 149 -0.51 6.70 -9.90
C TRP A 149 -1.91 6.72 -9.30
N GLY A 150 -2.76 7.64 -9.76
CA GLY A 150 -4.13 7.77 -9.31
C GLY A 150 -4.99 6.56 -9.68
N ALA A 151 -4.80 5.98 -10.86
CA ALA A 151 -5.55 4.80 -11.28
C ALA A 151 -5.20 3.58 -10.45
N GLY A 152 -3.92 3.31 -10.22
CA GLY A 152 -3.55 2.16 -9.37
C GLY A 152 -3.85 2.40 -7.89
N ALA A 153 -3.75 3.64 -7.38
CA ALA A 153 -4.17 3.95 -6.02
C ALA A 153 -5.69 3.69 -5.83
N LEU A 154 -6.52 4.10 -6.80
CA LEU A 154 -7.96 3.86 -6.77
C LEU A 154 -8.31 2.37 -6.87
N ALA A 155 -7.70 1.65 -7.82
CA ALA A 155 -7.90 0.21 -7.97
C ALA A 155 -7.46 -0.54 -6.70
N TYR A 156 -6.36 -0.11 -6.08
CA TYR A 156 -5.90 -0.67 -4.82
C TYR A 156 -6.87 -0.39 -3.68
N LEU A 157 -7.39 0.84 -3.57
CA LEU A 157 -8.39 1.22 -2.57
C LEU A 157 -9.66 0.36 -2.69
N TYR A 158 -10.22 0.23 -3.90
CA TYR A 158 -11.38 -0.62 -4.15
C TYR A 158 -11.13 -2.07 -3.73
N ARG A 159 -9.96 -2.62 -4.09
CA ARG A 159 -9.56 -3.97 -3.67
C ARG A 159 -9.49 -4.09 -2.15
N GLN A 160 -8.87 -3.14 -1.45
CA GLN A 160 -8.76 -3.18 0.01
C GLN A 160 -10.12 -3.04 0.70
N LEU A 161 -11.01 -2.18 0.21
CA LEU A 161 -12.37 -2.06 0.72
C LEU A 161 -13.15 -3.36 0.50
N GLY A 162 -13.04 -3.99 -0.67
CA GLY A 162 -13.66 -5.29 -0.93
C GLY A 162 -13.13 -6.39 -0.02
N VAL A 163 -11.80 -6.45 0.21
CA VAL A 163 -11.19 -7.41 1.15
C VAL A 163 -11.63 -7.12 2.59
N ALA A 164 -11.73 -5.86 2.99
CA ALA A 164 -12.18 -5.47 4.33
C ALA A 164 -13.64 -5.87 4.56
N THR A 165 -14.52 -5.61 3.59
CA THR A 165 -15.95 -5.93 3.65
C THR A 165 -16.19 -7.43 3.81
N ARG A 166 -15.48 -8.25 3.01
CA ARG A 166 -15.59 -9.72 3.08
C ARG A 166 -14.99 -10.34 4.35
N ALA A 167 -14.09 -9.63 5.02
CA ALA A 167 -13.49 -10.11 6.27
C ALA A 167 -14.42 -9.98 7.49
N GLY A 168 -15.55 -9.26 7.37
CA GLY A 168 -16.47 -8.96 8.47
C GLY A 168 -15.91 -7.89 9.44
N PRO A 169 -16.77 -7.22 10.23
CA PRO A 169 -16.32 -6.23 11.20
C PRO A 169 -15.47 -6.90 12.29
N PRO A 170 -14.44 -6.22 12.84
CA PRO A 170 -13.72 -6.72 14.01
C PRO A 170 -14.71 -7.05 15.13
N ILE A 171 -14.50 -8.16 15.85
CA ILE A 171 -15.35 -8.63 16.96
C ILE A 171 -15.74 -7.51 17.95
N ALA A 172 -14.86 -6.51 18.15
CA ALA A 172 -15.10 -5.35 19.00
C ALA A 172 -16.24 -4.42 18.51
N VAL A 173 -16.46 -4.26 17.20
CA VAL A 173 -17.53 -3.41 16.63
C VAL A 173 -18.89 -4.12 16.74
N HIS A 174 -18.92 -5.43 16.53
CA HIS A 174 -20.13 -6.24 16.70
C HIS A 174 -20.64 -6.22 18.16
N GLN A 175 -19.74 -6.08 19.14
CA GLN A 175 -20.08 -5.91 20.56
C GLN A 175 -20.52 -4.48 20.94
N TRP A 176 -20.25 -3.49 20.09
CA TRP A 176 -20.66 -2.10 20.30
C TRP A 176 -22.06 -1.84 19.72
N LEU A 177 -22.35 -2.38 18.53
CA LEU A 177 -23.70 -2.31 17.93
C LEU A 177 -24.74 -3.06 18.75
N ASN A 178 -24.38 -4.17 19.40
CA ASN A 178 -25.28 -4.96 20.26
C ASN A 178 -25.52 -4.35 21.66
N ARG A 179 -25.03 -3.14 21.95
CA ARG A 179 -25.25 -2.42 23.22
C ARG A 179 -26.08 -1.13 23.08
N ARG A 180 -26.84 -0.98 22.00
CA ARG A 180 -27.86 0.07 21.86
C ARG A 180 -29.24 -0.53 21.68
#